data_AF-A0A387BBW6-F1
#
_entry.id   AF-A0A387BBW6-F1
#
_cell.length_a   1.000
_cell.length_b   1.000
_cell.length_c   1.000
_cell.angle_alpha   90.00
_cell.angle_beta   90.00
_cell.angle_gamma   90.00
#
_symmetry.space_group_name_H-M   'P 1'
#
loop_
_entity.id
_entity.type
_entity.pdbx_description
1 polymer ?
#
loop_
_entity_poly.entity_id
_entity_poly.type
_entity_poly.pdbx_seq_one_letter_code
_entity_poly.pdbx_strand_id
1 'polypeptide(L)' 'MRLTEEQLQEIIDENPLRSLSSISEATGNSRTEIEKLLKTYKLDEYRNRKIKRLRGDKARKRRDVQY' A
#
# COMPACT_ATOMS: atom_id res chain seq x y z
N MET A 1 7.67 -13.48 -14.18
CA MET A 1 6.79 -12.34 -14.52
C MET A 1 7.39 -11.11 -13.86
N ARG A 2 7.43 -9.97 -14.54
CA ARG A 2 7.96 -8.72 -13.95
C ARG A 2 6.77 -7.87 -13.52
N LEU A 3 6.65 -7.60 -12.22
CA LEU A 3 5.58 -6.74 -11.69
C LEU A 3 5.76 -5.32 -12.23
N THR A 4 4.72 -4.77 -12.87
CA THR A 4 4.75 -3.40 -13.40
C THR A 4 4.43 -2.38 -12.32
N GLU A 5 4.72 -1.10 -12.59
CA GLU A 5 4.36 0.02 -11.72
C GLU A 5 2.85 0.07 -11.46
N GLU A 6 2.05 -0.02 -12.53
CA GLU A 6 0.59 0.01 -12.49
C GLU A 6 0.02 -1.11 -11.61
N GLN A 7 0.51 -2.34 -11.76
CA GLN A 7 0.07 -3.47 -10.96
C GLN A 7 0.41 -3.27 -9.47
N LEU A 8 1.61 -2.78 -9.17
CA LEU A 8 2.00 -2.50 -7.79
C LEU A 8 1.18 -1.35 -7.19
N GLN A 9 0.83 -0.36 -8.01
CA GLN A 9 -0.04 0.74 -7.62
C GLN A 9 -1.47 0.27 -7.34
N GLU A 10 -2.06 -0.57 -8.19
CA GLU A 10 -3.39 -1.17 -7.97
C GLU A 10 -3.44 -1.95 -6.65
N ILE A 11 -2.42 -2.77 -6.36
CA ILE A 11 -2.34 -3.51 -5.10
C ILE A 11 -2.30 -2.57 -3.89
N ILE A 12 -1.59 -1.44 -3.99
CA ILE A 12 -1.56 -0.41 -2.93
C ILE A 12 -2.91 0.30 -2.83
N ASP A 13 -3.61 0.49 -3.93
CA ASP A 13 -4.89 1.19 -3.98
C ASP A 13 -6.01 0.36 -3.37
N GLU A 14 -6.03 -0.94 -3.65
CA GLU A 14 -6.94 -1.89 -3.02
C GLU A 14 -6.75 -1.95 -1.51
N ASN A 15 -5.51 -2.09 -1.06
CA ASN A 15 -5.21 -2.13 0.37
C ASN A 15 -3.79 -1.64 0.68
N PRO A 16 -3.63 -0.35 1.01
CA PRO A 16 -2.30 0.20 1.29
C PRO A 16 -1.71 -0.33 2.61
N LEU A 17 -2.53 -0.94 3.47
CA LEU A 17 -2.11 -1.58 4.72
C LEU A 17 -1.65 -3.03 4.53
N ARG A 18 -1.79 -3.59 3.32
CA ARG A 18 -1.34 -4.96 3.01
C ARG A 18 0.16 -5.08 3.27
N SER A 19 0.56 -6.18 3.89
CA SER A 19 1.98 -6.44 4.21
C SER A 19 2.75 -6.78 2.95
N LEU A 20 4.05 -6.46 2.91
CA LEU A 20 4.91 -6.81 1.77
C LEU A 20 4.99 -8.33 1.56
N SER A 21 4.90 -9.11 2.66
CA SER A 21 4.86 -10.58 2.58
C SER A 21 3.60 -11.09 1.87
N SER A 22 2.43 -10.49 2.14
CA SER A 22 1.19 -10.86 1.44
C SER A 22 1.22 -10.44 -0.04
N ILE A 23 1.91 -9.34 -0.36
CA ILE A 23 2.12 -8.91 -1.75
C ILE A 23 3.09 -9.86 -2.46
N SER A 24 4.14 -10.35 -1.78
CA SER A 24 5.05 -11.36 -2.35
C SER A 24 4.34 -12.66 -2.68
N GLU A 25 3.51 -13.15 -1.77
CA GLU A 25 2.74 -14.38 -1.99
C GLU A 25 1.77 -14.22 -3.17
N ALA A 26 1.08 -13.10 -3.27
CA ALA A 26 0.09 -12.86 -4.32
C ALA A 26 0.70 -12.62 -5.70
N THR A 27 1.89 -12.04 -5.76
CA THR A 27 2.54 -11.68 -7.04
C THR A 27 3.61 -12.68 -7.47
N GLY A 28 3.97 -13.64 -6.60
CA GLY A 28 5.06 -14.59 -6.82
C GLY A 28 6.46 -13.96 -6.82
N ASN A 29 6.59 -12.68 -6.45
CA ASN A 29 7.88 -11.99 -6.35
C ASN A 29 8.44 -12.10 -4.94
N SER A 30 9.76 -11.99 -4.80
CA SER A 30 10.35 -11.93 -3.46
C SER A 30 9.98 -10.61 -2.76
N ARG A 31 9.92 -10.64 -1.43
CA ARG A 31 9.68 -9.43 -0.63
C ARG A 31 10.71 -8.33 -0.92
N THR A 32 11.98 -8.71 -1.06
CA THR A 32 13.08 -7.79 -1.36
C THR A 32 12.92 -7.14 -2.74
N GLU A 33 12.43 -7.91 -3.72
CA GLU A 33 12.13 -7.39 -5.06
C GLU A 33 10.97 -6.41 -5.04
N ILE A 34 9.91 -6.68 -4.28
CA ILE A 34 8.80 -5.72 -4.09
C ILE A 34 9.30 -4.45 -3.42
N GLU A 35 10.15 -4.55 -2.39
CA GLU A 35 10.72 -3.37 -1.75
C GLU A 35 11.56 -2.54 -2.73
N LYS A 36 12.35 -3.22 -3.58
CA LYS A 36 13.12 -2.56 -4.64
C LYS A 36 12.20 -1.86 -5.64
N LEU A 37 11.15 -2.52 -6.11
CA LEU A 37 10.18 -1.97 -7.05
C LEU A 37 9.43 -0.77 -6.46
N LEU A 38 9.04 -0.84 -5.18
CA LEU A 38 8.42 0.30 -4.47
C LEU A 38 9.33 1.53 -4.49
N LYS A 39 10.63 1.35 -4.26
CA LYS A 39 11.61 2.46 -4.32
C LYS A 39 11.85 2.91 -5.76
N THR A 40 11.99 1.99 -6.71
CA THR A 40 12.21 2.28 -8.13
C THR A 40 11.07 3.11 -8.72
N TYR A 41 9.83 2.74 -8.41
CA TYR A 41 8.63 3.43 -8.88
C TYR A 41 8.19 4.59 -7.96
N LYS A 42 8.94 4.88 -6.89
CA LYS A 42 8.60 5.93 -5.91
C LYS A 42 7.19 5.78 -5.32
N LEU A 43 6.75 4.53 -5.17
CA LEU A 43 5.43 4.16 -4.64
C LEU A 43 5.42 4.05 -3.10
N ASP A 44 6.59 4.12 -2.46
CA ASP A 44 6.73 4.12 -1.00
C ASP A 44 6.06 5.35 -0.36
N GLU A 45 6.33 6.55 -0.88
CA GLU A 45 5.68 7.79 -0.44
C GLU A 45 4.19 7.77 -0.75
N TYR A 46 3.82 7.26 -1.93
CA TYR A 46 2.43 7.10 -2.34
C TYR A 46 1.64 6.22 -1.37
N ARG A 47 2.16 5.03 -1.05
CA ARG A 47 1.57 4.12 -0.05
C ARG A 47 1.45 4.78 1.31
N ASN A 48 2.49 5.48 1.76
CA ASN A 48 2.48 6.17 3.05
C ASN A 48 1.42 7.28 3.11
N ARG A 49 1.24 8.06 2.03
CA ARG A 49 0.17 9.07 1.94
C ARG A 49 -1.22 8.42 2.05
N LYS A 50 -1.46 7.29 1.38
CA LYS A 50 -2.73 6.55 1.50
C LYS A 50 -2.97 6.04 2.92
N ILE A 51 -1.95 5.47 3.57
CA ILE A 51 -2.04 5.02 4.97
C ILE A 51 -2.39 6.20 5.90
N LYS A 52 -1.72 7.36 5.74
CA LYS A 52 -2.02 8.57 6.54
C LYS A 52 -3.45 9.04 6.34
N ARG A 53 -3.93 9.07 5.10
CA ARG A 53 -5.32 9.45 4.78
C ARG A 53 -6.32 8.51 5.46
N LEU A 54 -6.13 7.20 5.35
CA LEU A 54 -6.99 6.21 6.02
C LEU A 54 -7.02 6.37 7.54
N ARG A 55 -5.87 6.67 8.16
CA ARG A 55 -5.78 6.93 9.60
C ARG A 55 -6.50 8.22 9.98
N GLY A 56 -6.31 9.29 9.20
CA GLY A 56 -7.00 10.57 9.40
C GLY A 56 -8.53 10.45 9.23
N ASP A 57 -9.00 9.68 8.26
CA ASP A 57 -10.42 9.45 8.03
C ASP A 57 -11.05 8.62 9.15
N LYS A 58 -10.37 7.58 9.63
CA LYS A 58 -10.80 6.83 10.82
C LYS A 58 -10.85 7.70 12.07
N ALA A 59 -9.89 8.62 12.24
CA ALA A 59 -9.87 9.55 13.37
C ALA A 59 -10.98 10.62 13.28
N ARG A 60 -11.40 11.02 12.07
CA ARG A 60 -12.57 11.89 11.87
C ARG A 60 -13.86 11.15 12.21
N LYS A 61 -14.08 9.95 11.64
CA LYS A 61 -15.29 9.15 11.90
C LYS A 61 -15.52 8.83 13.39
N ARG A 62 -14.47 8.61 14.19
CA ARG A 62 -14.63 8.38 15.65
C ARG A 62 -15.17 9.59 16.41
N ARG A 63 -14.92 10.82 15.93
CA ARG A 63 -15.44 12.04 16.56
C ARG A 63 -16.92 12.25 16.23
N ASP A 64 -17.35 11.87 15.04
CA ASP A 64 -18.74 12.06 14.60
C ASP A 64 -19.72 11.06 15.23
N VAL A 65 -19.24 9.91 15.73
CA VAL A 65 -20.07 8.85 16.35
C VAL A 65 -20.29 9.08 17.87
N GLN A 66 -19.70 10.13 18.44
CA GLN A 66 -19.72 10.38 19.88
C GLN A 66 -20.80 11.40 20.32
N TYR A 67 -21.85 11.60 19.51
CA TYR A 67 -23.00 12.47 19.79
C TYR A 67 -24.32 11.68 19.80
#